data_AF-A0A6V2BH52-F1
#
_entry.id   AF-A0A6V2BH52-F1
#
_cell.length_a   1.000
_cell.length_b   1.000
_cell.length_c   1.000
_cell.angle_alpha   90.00
_cell.angle_beta   90.00
_cell.angle_gamma   90.00
#
_symmetry.space_group_name_H-M   'P 1'
#
loop_
_entity.id
_entity.type
_entity.pdbx_description
1 polymer ?
#
loop_
_entity_poly.entity_id
_entity_poly.type
_entity_poly.pdbx_seq_one_letter_code
_entity_poly.pdbx_strand_id
1 'polypeptide(L)'
;MEALTAWIVSQLKSSSGNTIGLAIPAMTALMGATEARHLFAASGGIKYLSRQLRSGGKKQASAKTSSDKKPKTPASVQQLYELTFCLWTMTYELEGSANIRADFAKDGLAVAALTELVSVAPREKVVRVALAGLKNLAICTSENDAGPAGTPTIDGAVFLNDMIACGLMKAIDFLKDRQFTDPDVVEGETEMLHNSYVYFASFSL
;
A
#
# COMPACT_ATOMS: atom_id res chain seq x y z
N MET A 1 2.85 -24.33 -2.53
CA MET A 1 2.88 -22.86 -2.39
C MET A 1 2.62 -22.39 -0.96
N GLU A 2 1.79 -23.09 -0.18
CA GLU A 2 1.46 -22.73 1.21
C GLU A 2 2.69 -22.59 2.13
N ALA A 3 3.61 -23.56 2.12
CA ALA A 3 4.82 -23.50 2.95
C ALA A 3 5.71 -22.29 2.65
N LEU A 4 5.87 -21.95 1.36
CA LEU A 4 6.61 -20.76 0.93
C LEU A 4 5.91 -19.48 1.37
N THR A 5 4.59 -19.42 1.21
CA THR A 5 3.75 -18.29 1.65
C THR A 5 3.86 -18.07 3.15
N ALA A 6 3.73 -19.13 3.94
CA ALA A 6 3.87 -19.10 5.39
C ALA A 6 5.27 -18.63 5.81
N TRP A 7 6.31 -19.11 5.14
CA TRP A 7 7.67 -18.66 5.38
C TRP A 7 7.85 -17.17 5.06
N ILE A 8 7.39 -16.67 3.90
CA ILE A 8 7.46 -15.24 3.55
C ILE A 8 6.74 -14.39 4.60
N VAL A 9 5.51 -14.76 4.96
CA VAL A 9 4.72 -14.05 5.97
C VAL A 9 5.42 -14.07 7.33
N SER A 10 6.10 -15.15 7.71
CA SER A 10 6.91 -15.18 8.94
C SER A 10 8.07 -14.17 8.90
N GLN A 11 8.69 -13.95 7.72
CA GLN A 11 9.71 -12.92 7.55
C GLN A 11 9.11 -11.50 7.64
N LEU A 12 7.93 -11.27 7.06
CA LEU A 12 7.22 -9.99 7.16
C LEU A 12 6.72 -9.68 8.58
N LYS A 13 6.40 -10.72 9.38
CA LYS A 13 6.06 -10.57 10.80
C LYS A 13 7.24 -10.09 11.64
N SER A 14 8.48 -10.40 11.22
CA SER A 14 9.68 -10.07 11.98
C SER A 14 9.94 -8.56 12.03
N SER A 15 10.01 -8.01 13.23
CA SER A 15 10.27 -6.58 13.46
C SER A 15 11.73 -6.17 13.25
N SER A 16 12.64 -7.12 13.05
CA SER A 16 14.07 -6.86 12.90
C SER A 16 14.45 -6.40 11.50
N GLY A 17 13.60 -6.62 10.48
CA GLY A 17 13.82 -6.15 9.10
C GLY A 17 15.02 -6.77 8.37
N ASN A 18 15.97 -7.38 9.08
CA ASN A 18 17.21 -7.91 8.50
C ASN A 18 16.97 -9.06 7.51
N THR A 19 15.88 -9.80 7.66
CA THR A 19 15.55 -10.94 6.79
C THR A 19 14.57 -10.59 5.68
N ILE A 20 13.97 -9.39 5.69
CA ILE A 20 12.97 -9.03 4.66
C ILE A 20 13.60 -8.94 3.28
N GLY A 21 14.84 -8.44 3.19
CA GLY A 21 15.59 -8.40 1.94
C GLY A 21 15.78 -9.78 1.30
N LEU A 22 15.87 -10.84 2.11
CA LEU A 22 15.99 -12.22 1.63
C LEU A 22 14.65 -12.78 1.15
N ALA A 23 13.54 -12.32 1.71
CA ALA A 23 12.21 -12.77 1.35
C ALA A 23 11.66 -12.08 0.09
N ILE A 24 12.16 -10.88 -0.26
CA ILE A 24 11.63 -10.07 -1.37
C ILE A 24 11.65 -10.81 -2.71
N PRO A 25 12.75 -11.42 -3.19
CA PRO A 25 12.73 -12.09 -4.50
C PRO A 25 11.70 -13.23 -4.56
N ALA A 26 11.60 -14.01 -3.49
CA ALA A 26 10.61 -15.09 -3.39
C ALA A 26 9.18 -14.54 -3.34
N MET A 27 8.96 -13.41 -2.65
CA MET A 27 7.67 -12.73 -2.61
C MET A 27 7.29 -12.17 -3.97
N THR A 28 8.19 -11.49 -4.68
CA THR A 28 7.94 -10.96 -6.03
C THR A 28 7.58 -12.08 -7.00
N ALA A 29 8.28 -13.21 -6.95
CA ALA A 29 7.94 -14.39 -7.75
C ALA A 29 6.55 -14.95 -7.38
N LEU A 30 6.22 -14.98 -6.08
CA LEU A 30 4.92 -15.42 -5.59
C LEU A 30 3.78 -14.54 -6.11
N MET A 31 3.99 -13.21 -6.19
CA MET A 31 3.01 -12.27 -6.72
C MET A 31 2.62 -12.53 -8.18
N GLY A 32 3.38 -13.33 -8.93
CA GLY A 32 3.04 -13.72 -10.30
C GLY A 32 1.83 -14.66 -10.43
N ALA A 33 1.44 -15.37 -9.36
CA ALA A 33 0.35 -16.35 -9.39
C ALA A 33 -0.86 -15.90 -8.55
N THR A 34 -2.05 -15.85 -9.17
CA THR A 34 -3.31 -15.46 -8.50
C THR A 34 -3.58 -16.25 -7.23
N GLU A 35 -3.53 -17.59 -7.31
CA GLU A 35 -3.74 -18.47 -6.15
C GLU A 35 -2.79 -18.14 -4.99
N ALA A 36 -1.55 -17.80 -5.31
CA ALA A 36 -0.55 -17.46 -4.31
C ALA A 36 -0.83 -16.10 -3.66
N ARG A 37 -1.34 -15.12 -4.42
CA ARG A 37 -1.82 -13.83 -3.88
C ARG A 37 -2.95 -14.06 -2.87
N HIS A 38 -3.91 -14.93 -3.17
CA HIS A 38 -5.00 -15.26 -2.24
C HIS A 38 -4.50 -15.95 -0.97
N LEU A 39 -3.59 -16.94 -1.08
CA LEU A 39 -2.97 -17.58 0.08
C LEU A 39 -2.17 -16.59 0.94
N PHE A 40 -1.47 -15.66 0.28
CA PHE A 40 -0.70 -14.61 0.94
C PHE A 40 -1.61 -13.65 1.71
N ALA A 41 -2.71 -13.19 1.10
CA ALA A 41 -3.72 -12.37 1.76
C ALA A 41 -4.32 -13.09 2.98
N ALA A 42 -4.80 -14.32 2.79
CA ALA A 42 -5.39 -15.15 3.86
C ALA A 42 -4.43 -15.38 5.04
N SER A 43 -3.12 -15.36 4.78
CA SER A 43 -2.08 -15.47 5.81
C SER A 43 -1.79 -14.14 6.55
N GLY A 44 -2.51 -13.07 6.24
CA GLY A 44 -2.31 -11.71 6.76
C GLY A 44 -1.21 -10.92 6.05
N GLY A 45 -0.80 -11.35 4.86
CA GLY A 45 0.33 -10.79 4.12
C GLY A 45 0.20 -9.29 3.84
N ILE A 46 -0.99 -8.82 3.45
CA ILE A 46 -1.28 -7.39 3.18
C ILE A 46 -0.98 -6.53 4.42
N LYS A 47 -1.47 -6.96 5.58
CA LYS A 47 -1.24 -6.28 6.87
C LYS A 47 0.25 -6.20 7.21
N TYR A 48 0.99 -7.31 7.10
CA TYR A 48 2.40 -7.32 7.46
C TYR A 48 3.25 -6.55 6.45
N LEU A 49 2.94 -6.64 5.16
CA LEU A 49 3.60 -5.87 4.10
C LEU A 49 3.41 -4.35 4.32
N SER A 50 2.17 -3.92 4.57
CA SER A 50 1.85 -2.51 4.88
C SER A 50 2.62 -2.00 6.11
N ARG A 51 2.76 -2.84 7.15
CA ARG A 51 3.56 -2.50 8.34
C ARG A 51 5.05 -2.35 8.03
N GLN A 52 5.59 -3.18 7.14
CA GLN A 52 7.00 -3.11 6.76
C GLN A 52 7.31 -1.84 5.98
N LEU A 53 6.45 -1.46 5.03
CA LEU A 53 6.56 -0.19 4.29
C LEU A 53 6.59 1.02 5.22
N ARG A 54 5.76 1.03 6.25
CA ARG A 54 5.70 2.14 7.24
C ARG A 54 6.80 2.11 8.29
N SER A 55 7.44 0.95 8.50
CA SER A 55 8.50 0.82 9.50
C SER A 55 9.79 1.57 9.11
N GLY A 56 9.93 1.96 7.84
CA GLY A 56 11.04 2.79 7.34
C GLY A 56 10.89 4.29 7.59
N GLY A 57 9.66 4.80 7.80
CA GLY A 57 9.36 6.25 7.83
C GLY A 57 9.34 6.92 9.21
N LYS A 58 9.25 6.16 10.31
CA LYS A 58 9.09 6.70 11.69
C LYS A 58 10.33 7.36 12.33
N LYS A 59 11.19 8.01 11.54
CA LYS A 59 12.40 8.70 12.07
C LYS A 59 12.41 10.24 11.95
N GLN A 60 11.27 10.91 11.76
CA GLN A 60 11.27 12.39 11.73
C GLN A 60 10.34 13.14 12.70
N ALA A 61 9.48 12.49 13.50
CA ALA A 61 8.50 13.26 14.30
C ALA A 61 8.46 13.02 15.82
N SER A 62 9.32 12.19 16.42
CA SER A 62 9.31 12.04 17.89
C SER A 62 10.68 11.69 18.46
N ALA A 63 11.56 12.70 18.55
CA ALA A 63 12.70 12.65 19.43
C ALA A 63 12.24 12.90 20.88
N LYS A 64 11.69 11.88 21.55
CA LYS A 64 11.64 11.80 23.02
C LYS A 64 11.86 10.37 23.50
N THR A 65 13.06 10.17 24.04
CA THR A 65 13.41 9.32 25.19
C THR A 65 13.16 7.80 25.09
N SER A 66 14.12 7.06 24.52
CA SER A 66 14.62 5.80 25.10
C SER A 66 15.92 5.39 24.40
N SER A 67 17.03 5.55 25.11
CA SER A 67 18.35 5.01 24.76
C SER A 67 18.31 3.47 24.81
N ASP A 68 18.54 2.81 23.66
CA ASP A 68 19.13 1.44 23.50
C ASP A 68 18.74 0.72 22.21
N LYS A 69 17.91 1.32 21.34
CA LYS A 69 17.66 0.72 20.02
C LYS A 69 18.72 1.13 19.00
N LYS A 70 19.64 0.19 18.71
CA LYS A 70 20.59 0.23 17.59
C LYS A 70 19.91 0.85 16.36
N PRO A 71 20.52 1.83 15.67
CA PRO A 71 19.87 2.53 14.58
C PRO A 71 19.47 1.54 13.49
N LYS A 72 18.15 1.34 13.30
CA LYS A 72 17.64 0.62 12.12
C LYS A 72 18.12 1.36 10.87
N THR A 73 18.86 0.65 10.03
CA THR A 73 19.22 1.09 8.68
C THR A 73 17.93 1.36 7.91
N PRO A 74 17.77 2.52 7.26
CA PRO A 74 16.61 2.77 6.41
C PRO A 74 16.56 1.74 5.29
N ALA A 75 15.35 1.36 4.88
CA ALA A 75 15.17 0.46 3.73
C ALA A 75 15.79 1.11 2.49
N SER A 76 16.45 0.31 1.65
CA SER A 76 16.95 0.81 0.38
C SER A 76 15.79 1.18 -0.54
N VAL A 77 16.03 2.09 -1.48
CA VAL A 77 15.04 2.44 -2.52
C VAL A 77 14.54 1.20 -3.25
N GLN A 78 15.42 0.25 -3.54
CA GLN A 78 15.07 -0.97 -4.24
C GLN A 78 14.12 -1.83 -3.40
N GLN A 79 14.39 -1.98 -2.11
CA GLN A 79 13.50 -2.69 -1.19
C GLN A 79 12.14 -2.00 -1.09
N LEU A 80 12.10 -0.67 -0.96
CA LEU A 80 10.84 0.07 -0.93
C LEU A 80 10.05 -0.15 -2.22
N TYR A 81 10.70 -0.06 -3.38
CA TYR A 81 10.07 -0.33 -4.67
C TYR A 81 9.47 -1.74 -4.72
N GLU A 82 10.23 -2.77 -4.36
CA GLU A 82 9.79 -4.17 -4.47
C GLU A 82 8.67 -4.51 -3.48
N LEU A 83 8.74 -3.99 -2.25
CA LEU A 83 7.66 -4.16 -1.27
C LEU A 83 6.38 -3.44 -1.71
N THR A 84 6.52 -2.22 -2.26
CA THR A 84 5.37 -1.45 -2.78
C THR A 84 4.78 -2.13 -4.01
N PHE A 85 5.63 -2.66 -4.90
CA PHE A 85 5.23 -3.45 -6.06
C PHE A 85 4.41 -4.68 -5.66
N CYS A 86 4.83 -5.40 -4.62
CA CYS A 86 4.06 -6.54 -4.12
C CYS A 86 2.68 -6.09 -3.60
N LEU A 87 2.62 -4.97 -2.86
CA LEU A 87 1.34 -4.45 -2.36
C LEU A 87 0.45 -3.95 -3.51
N TRP A 88 1.01 -3.29 -4.50
CA TRP A 88 0.30 -2.90 -5.73
C TRP A 88 -0.22 -4.12 -6.49
N THR A 89 0.56 -5.20 -6.61
CA THR A 89 0.10 -6.40 -7.32
C THR A 89 -1.11 -7.04 -6.62
N MET A 90 -1.17 -6.95 -5.29
CA MET A 90 -2.34 -7.40 -4.52
C MET A 90 -3.62 -6.60 -4.84
N THR A 91 -3.51 -5.37 -5.33
CA THR A 91 -4.69 -4.55 -5.67
C THR A 91 -5.45 -5.07 -6.89
N TYR A 92 -4.84 -5.91 -7.74
CA TYR A 92 -5.54 -6.55 -8.86
C TYR A 92 -6.59 -7.58 -8.41
N GLU A 93 -6.54 -8.03 -7.16
CA GLU A 93 -7.49 -9.00 -6.61
C GLU A 93 -8.72 -8.35 -5.96
N LEU A 94 -8.79 -7.01 -5.92
CA LEU A 94 -9.84 -6.30 -5.19
C LEU A 94 -11.23 -6.63 -5.73
N GLU A 95 -11.43 -6.60 -7.04
CA GLU A 95 -12.75 -6.88 -7.62
C GLU A 95 -13.18 -8.34 -7.41
N GLY A 96 -12.23 -9.28 -7.49
CA GLY A 96 -12.49 -10.71 -7.41
C GLY A 96 -12.51 -11.31 -6.00
N SER A 97 -12.31 -10.51 -4.95
CA SER A 97 -12.28 -11.03 -3.58
C SER A 97 -12.66 -10.00 -2.52
N ALA A 98 -13.85 -10.15 -1.95
CA ALA A 98 -14.32 -9.37 -0.82
C ALA A 98 -13.41 -9.51 0.41
N ASN A 99 -12.82 -10.69 0.62
CA ASN A 99 -11.86 -10.92 1.70
C ASN A 99 -10.60 -10.07 1.53
N ILE A 100 -10.08 -9.98 0.31
CA ILE A 100 -8.89 -9.14 0.02
C ILE A 100 -9.23 -7.66 0.18
N ARG A 101 -10.41 -7.21 -0.30
CA ARG A 101 -10.86 -5.83 -0.05
C ARG A 101 -10.97 -5.52 1.44
N ALA A 102 -11.54 -6.44 2.22
CA ALA A 102 -11.62 -6.33 3.67
C ALA A 102 -10.23 -6.22 4.31
N ASP A 103 -9.26 -7.02 3.88
CA ASP A 103 -7.88 -6.95 4.38
C ASP A 103 -7.16 -5.64 4.01
N PHE A 104 -7.45 -5.05 2.84
CA PHE A 104 -6.94 -3.73 2.46
C PHE A 104 -7.55 -2.59 3.31
N ALA A 105 -8.85 -2.64 3.56
CA ALA A 105 -9.57 -1.63 4.35
C ALA A 105 -9.29 -1.75 5.85
N LYS A 106 -8.84 -2.92 6.30
CA LYS A 106 -8.59 -3.19 7.72
C LYS A 106 -7.56 -2.23 8.32
N ASP A 107 -8.00 -1.49 9.33
CA ASP A 107 -7.20 -0.52 10.08
C ASP A 107 -6.60 0.61 9.21
N GLY A 108 -7.04 0.77 7.95
CA GLY A 108 -6.51 1.76 6.98
C GLY A 108 -5.01 1.62 6.66
N LEU A 109 -4.38 0.49 7.02
CA LEU A 109 -2.91 0.39 7.03
C LEU A 109 -2.29 0.42 5.64
N ALA A 110 -2.94 -0.19 4.65
CA ALA A 110 -2.45 -0.23 3.28
C ALA A 110 -2.51 1.15 2.64
N VAL A 111 -3.65 1.84 2.77
CA VAL A 111 -3.83 3.22 2.28
C VAL A 111 -2.83 4.17 2.96
N ALA A 112 -2.67 4.06 4.28
CA ALA A 112 -1.70 4.86 5.02
C ALA A 112 -0.26 4.61 4.54
N ALA A 113 0.11 3.35 4.27
CA ALA A 113 1.45 3.00 3.80
C ALA A 113 1.73 3.59 2.41
N LEU A 114 0.79 3.45 1.47
CA LEU A 114 0.92 3.99 0.11
C LEU A 114 0.96 5.53 0.13
N THR A 115 0.07 6.17 0.89
CA THR A 115 0.03 7.64 1.03
C THR A 115 1.32 8.19 1.64
N GLU A 116 1.87 7.52 2.65
CA GLU A 116 3.17 7.88 3.25
C GLU A 116 4.29 7.81 2.20
N LEU A 117 4.32 6.77 1.36
CA LEU A 117 5.31 6.64 0.28
C LEU A 117 5.18 7.75 -0.77
N VAL A 118 3.97 8.14 -1.16
CA VAL A 118 3.74 9.28 -2.07
C VAL A 118 4.39 10.54 -1.49
N SER A 119 4.22 10.78 -0.19
CA SER A 119 4.77 11.96 0.48
C SER A 119 6.30 11.92 0.61
N VAL A 120 6.87 10.79 1.06
CA VAL A 120 8.27 10.77 1.55
C VAL A 120 9.25 9.96 0.69
N ALA A 121 8.79 9.15 -0.26
CA ALA A 121 9.70 8.27 -1.00
C ALA A 121 10.64 9.10 -1.88
N PRO A 122 11.97 8.90 -1.81
CA PRO A 122 12.94 9.78 -2.45
C PRO A 122 13.02 9.61 -3.97
N ARG A 123 12.51 8.50 -4.50
CA ARG A 123 12.60 8.17 -5.93
C ARG A 123 11.22 8.02 -6.53
N GLU A 124 11.07 8.68 -7.68
CA GLU A 124 9.88 8.70 -8.52
C GLU A 124 9.31 7.30 -8.80
N LYS A 125 10.17 6.31 -9.11
CA LYS A 125 9.73 4.93 -9.34
C LYS A 125 8.93 4.31 -8.19
N VAL A 126 9.19 4.71 -6.94
CA VAL A 126 8.46 4.23 -5.77
C VAL A 126 7.12 4.96 -5.65
N VAL A 127 7.14 6.28 -5.90
CA VAL A 127 5.93 7.13 -5.89
C VAL A 127 4.93 6.65 -6.94
N ARG A 128 5.40 6.37 -8.18
CA ARG A 128 4.57 5.82 -9.26
C ARG A 128 3.85 4.54 -8.85
N VAL A 129 4.56 3.57 -8.30
CA VAL A 129 3.93 2.30 -7.89
C VAL A 129 2.97 2.51 -6.70
N ALA A 130 3.26 3.45 -5.81
CA ALA A 130 2.35 3.79 -4.71
C ALA A 130 1.06 4.44 -5.21
N LEU A 131 1.16 5.41 -6.13
CA LEU A 131 0.03 6.05 -6.79
C LEU A 131 -0.81 5.06 -7.60
N ALA A 132 -0.19 4.15 -8.35
CA ALA A 132 -0.86 3.06 -9.05
C ALA A 132 -1.70 2.18 -8.10
N GLY A 133 -1.16 1.87 -6.92
CA GLY A 133 -1.89 1.13 -5.87
C GLY A 133 -3.08 1.90 -5.33
N LEU A 134 -2.90 3.20 -5.04
CA LEU A 134 -3.99 4.07 -4.58
C LEU A 134 -5.07 4.23 -5.65
N LYS A 135 -4.69 4.37 -6.92
CA LYS A 135 -5.61 4.42 -8.04
C LYS A 135 -6.50 3.18 -8.08
N ASN A 136 -5.91 1.98 -8.06
CA ASN A 136 -6.67 0.73 -8.09
C ASN A 136 -7.64 0.61 -6.90
N LEU A 137 -7.24 1.10 -5.71
CA LEU A 137 -8.13 1.17 -4.56
C LEU A 137 -9.28 2.18 -4.78
N ALA A 138 -9.01 3.34 -5.36
CA ALA A 138 -10.00 4.40 -5.59
C ALA A 138 -11.09 4.01 -6.62
N ILE A 139 -10.75 3.21 -7.64
CA ILE A 139 -11.73 2.70 -8.63
C ILE A 139 -12.25 1.31 -8.30
N CYS A 140 -11.92 0.77 -7.13
CA CYS A 140 -12.39 -0.54 -6.72
C CYS A 140 -13.92 -0.59 -6.67
N THR A 141 -14.50 -1.63 -7.26
CA THR A 141 -15.93 -1.93 -7.15
C THR A 141 -16.14 -3.24 -6.38
N SER A 142 -17.34 -3.41 -5.84
CA SER A 142 -17.77 -4.66 -5.20
C SER A 142 -18.73 -5.47 -6.08
N GLU A 143 -18.86 -5.12 -7.36
CA GLU A 143 -19.88 -5.71 -8.26
C GLU A 143 -19.62 -7.18 -8.55
N ASN A 144 -18.35 -7.55 -8.73
CA ASN A 144 -17.94 -8.90 -9.13
C ASN A 144 -17.96 -9.92 -7.97
N ASP A 145 -17.84 -9.45 -6.73
CA ASP A 145 -17.98 -10.26 -5.53
C ASP A 145 -18.43 -9.34 -4.40
N ALA A 146 -19.73 -9.24 -4.11
CA ALA A 146 -20.24 -8.33 -3.08
C ALA A 146 -19.85 -8.72 -1.64
N GLY A 147 -19.30 -9.92 -1.46
CA GLY A 147 -19.06 -10.51 -0.14
C GLY A 147 -20.33 -11.07 0.52
N PRO A 148 -20.21 -11.53 1.77
CA PRO A 148 -21.33 -12.12 2.49
C PRO A 148 -22.48 -11.14 2.72
N ALA A 149 -23.72 -11.61 2.61
CA ALA A 149 -24.89 -10.80 2.93
C ALA A 149 -24.81 -10.28 4.38
N GLY A 150 -25.08 -8.98 4.57
CA GLY A 150 -25.08 -8.33 5.89
C GLY A 150 -23.73 -7.78 6.34
N THR A 151 -22.65 -7.93 5.56
CA THR A 151 -21.40 -7.20 5.81
C THR A 151 -21.38 -5.85 5.08
N PRO A 152 -20.73 -4.81 5.64
CA PRO A 152 -20.57 -3.54 4.94
C PRO A 152 -19.87 -3.73 3.59
N THR A 153 -20.39 -3.09 2.55
CA THR A 153 -19.75 -3.05 1.24
C THR A 153 -18.44 -2.26 1.34
N ILE A 154 -17.37 -2.82 0.78
CA ILE A 154 -16.06 -2.18 0.69
C ILE A 154 -15.77 -1.97 -0.79
N ASP A 155 -15.72 -0.69 -1.18
CA ASP A 155 -15.51 -0.20 -2.54
C ASP A 155 -14.57 1.02 -2.52
N GLY A 156 -14.43 1.68 -3.67
CA GLY A 156 -13.60 2.86 -3.84
C GLY A 156 -13.94 4.02 -2.91
N ALA A 157 -15.21 4.19 -2.51
CA ALA A 157 -15.60 5.26 -1.61
C ALA A 157 -14.98 5.08 -0.21
N VAL A 158 -14.93 3.84 0.29
CA VAL A 158 -14.26 3.52 1.56
C VAL A 158 -12.78 3.88 1.48
N PHE A 159 -12.10 3.48 0.41
CA PHE A 159 -10.67 3.75 0.26
C PHE A 159 -10.36 5.23 0.02
N LEU A 160 -11.20 5.96 -0.72
CA LEU A 160 -11.07 7.41 -0.90
C LEU A 160 -11.21 8.14 0.45
N ASN A 161 -12.13 7.72 1.31
CA ASN A 161 -12.25 8.28 2.66
C ASN A 161 -10.95 8.09 3.46
N ASP A 162 -10.38 6.88 3.43
CA ASP A 162 -9.10 6.59 4.08
C ASP A 162 -7.94 7.41 3.49
N MET A 163 -7.91 7.63 2.17
CA MET A 163 -6.89 8.46 1.50
C MET A 163 -6.95 9.91 1.96
N ILE A 164 -8.16 10.44 2.12
CA ILE A 164 -8.40 11.79 2.66
C ILE A 164 -7.91 11.86 4.10
N ALA A 165 -8.29 10.88 4.94
CA ALA A 165 -7.85 10.81 6.33
C ALA A 165 -6.31 10.69 6.46
N CYS A 166 -5.66 10.04 5.48
CA CYS A 166 -4.20 9.92 5.40
C CYS A 166 -3.51 11.15 4.79
N GLY A 167 -4.26 12.15 4.31
CA GLY A 167 -3.71 13.39 3.76
C GLY A 167 -3.15 13.29 2.34
N LEU A 168 -3.70 12.41 1.50
CA LEU A 168 -3.22 12.19 0.13
C LEU A 168 -3.17 13.47 -0.71
N MET A 169 -4.16 14.36 -0.58
CA MET A 169 -4.18 15.61 -1.36
C MET A 169 -2.97 16.49 -1.07
N LYS A 170 -2.58 16.60 0.21
CA LYS A 170 -1.36 17.33 0.61
C LYS A 170 -0.12 16.66 0.04
N ALA A 171 -0.08 15.32 0.03
CA ALA A 171 1.04 14.58 -0.54
C ALA A 171 1.17 14.79 -2.05
N ILE A 172 0.05 14.82 -2.79
CA ILE A 172 0.01 15.10 -4.23
C ILE A 172 0.47 16.54 -4.52
N ASP A 173 0.04 17.52 -3.72
CA ASP A 173 0.50 18.90 -3.91
C ASP A 173 2.01 19.02 -3.72
N PHE A 174 2.59 18.34 -2.72
CA PHE A 174 4.04 18.28 -2.56
C PHE A 174 4.76 17.59 -3.73
N LEU A 175 4.12 16.67 -4.46
CA LEU A 175 4.75 16.06 -5.64
C LEU A 175 4.97 17.06 -6.76
N LYS A 176 4.09 18.06 -6.92
CA LYS A 176 4.22 19.10 -7.94
C LYS A 176 5.52 19.89 -7.78
N ASP A 177 6.00 20.04 -6.55
CA ASP A 177 7.26 20.72 -6.24
C ASP A 177 8.52 19.87 -6.53
N ARG A 178 8.38 18.54 -6.71
CA ARG A 178 9.51 17.61 -6.78
C ARG A 178 10.11 17.43 -8.19
N GLN A 179 9.62 18.16 -9.19
CA GLN A 179 10.11 18.15 -10.58
C GLN A 179 10.26 16.72 -11.17
N PHE A 180 9.31 15.86 -10.85
CA PHE A 180 9.17 14.56 -11.48
C PHE A 180 8.79 14.70 -12.96
N THR A 181 9.15 13.70 -13.76
CA THR A 181 9.06 13.72 -15.23
C THR A 181 8.32 12.52 -15.82
N ASP A 182 8.04 11.51 -14.99
CA ASP A 182 7.26 10.33 -15.36
C ASP A 182 5.81 10.76 -15.60
N PRO A 183 5.26 10.53 -16.80
CA PRO A 183 3.92 10.97 -17.16
C PRO A 183 2.83 10.31 -16.28
N ASP A 184 3.06 9.10 -15.78
CA ASP A 184 2.13 8.45 -14.84
C ASP A 184 2.05 9.24 -13.52
N VAL A 185 3.14 9.88 -13.10
CA VAL A 185 3.20 10.63 -11.84
C VAL A 185 2.74 12.08 -12.03
N VAL A 186 3.18 12.77 -13.09
CA VAL A 186 2.91 14.20 -13.29
C VAL A 186 1.46 14.45 -13.71
N GLU A 187 0.92 13.59 -14.56
CA GLU A 187 -0.39 13.78 -15.19
C GLU A 187 -1.32 12.61 -14.87
N GLY A 188 -0.93 11.37 -15.19
CA GLY A 188 -1.87 10.23 -15.23
C GLY A 188 -2.56 9.90 -13.90
N GLU A 189 -1.79 9.54 -12.88
CA GLU A 189 -2.34 8.99 -11.63
C GLU A 189 -2.72 10.09 -10.64
N THR A 190 -1.96 11.18 -10.59
CA THR A 190 -2.24 12.32 -9.71
C THR A 190 -3.49 13.07 -10.14
N GLU A 191 -3.69 13.31 -11.43
CA GLU A 191 -4.91 13.96 -11.94
C GLU A 191 -6.13 13.08 -11.71
N MET A 192 -6.03 11.78 -12.00
CA MET A 192 -7.12 10.84 -11.78
C MET A 192 -7.53 10.79 -10.29
N LEU A 193 -6.57 10.71 -9.37
CA LEU A 193 -6.85 10.69 -7.93
C LEU A 193 -7.43 12.04 -7.46
N HIS A 194 -6.93 13.16 -7.99
CA HIS A 194 -7.48 14.47 -7.71
C HIS A 194 -8.93 14.60 -8.19
N ASN A 195 -9.24 14.14 -9.40
CA ASN A 195 -10.60 14.16 -9.96
C ASN A 195 -11.55 13.25 -9.19
N SER A 196 -11.08 12.07 -8.80
CA SER A 196 -11.85 11.13 -7.96
C SER A 196 -12.18 11.76 -6.59
N TYR A 197 -11.22 12.49 -6.00
CA TYR A 197 -11.45 13.25 -4.77
C TYR A 197 -12.48 14.36 -4.96
N VAL A 198 -12.35 15.19 -6.00
CA VAL A 198 -13.29 16.31 -6.25
C VAL A 198 -14.71 15.78 -6.47
N TYR A 199 -14.85 14.69 -7.23
CA TYR A 199 -16.13 14.03 -7.42
C TYR A 199 -16.68 13.54 -6.08
N PHE A 200 -15.91 12.72 -5.34
CA PHE A 200 -16.34 12.18 -4.05
C PHE A 200 -16.75 13.26 -3.04
N ALA A 201 -15.97 14.35 -2.92
CA ALA A 201 -16.26 15.46 -2.03
C ALA A 201 -17.53 16.22 -2.42
N SER A 202 -17.85 16.30 -3.71
CA SER A 202 -19.04 17.00 -4.22
C SER A 202 -20.35 16.26 -3.92
N PHE A 203 -20.30 14.95 -3.68
CA PHE A 203 -21.48 14.11 -3.39
C PHE A 203 -21.57 13.66 -1.93
N SER A 204 -20.58 13.99 -1.09
CA SER A 204 -20.52 13.59 0.32
C SER A 204 -20.90 14.72 1.30
N LEU A 205 -21.32 15.88 0.79
CA LEU A 205 -21.80 17.06 1.53
C LEU A 205 -23.25 17.37 1.13
#